data_AF-A0A432RVR6-F1
#
_entry.id   AF-A0A432RVR6-F1
#
_cell.length_a   1.000
_cell.length_b   1.000
_cell.length_c   1.000
_cell.angle_alpha   90.00
_cell.angle_beta   90.00
_cell.angle_gamma   90.00
#
_symmetry.space_group_name_H-M   'P 1'
#
loop_
_entity.id
_entity.type
_entity.pdbx_description
1 polymer ?
#
loop_
_entity_poly.entity_id
_entity_poly.type
_entity_poly.pdbx_seq_one_letter_code
_entity_poly.pdbx_strand_id
1 'polypeptide(L)'
;MRILVNTNVILDLLLDREPFSNHAGILISQIEKGKLTGLLCATTITTIYYLISKSLSKREADKSLDLLFSLFEIAPVNRIVLETAKNLKFKD
;
A
#
# COMPACT_ATOMS: atom_id res chain seq x y z
N MET A 1 -15.25 -6.52 -4.71
CA MET A 1 -14.88 -6.47 -3.27
C MET A 1 -13.74 -5.46 -3.10
N ARG A 2 -13.76 -4.66 -2.03
CA ARG A 2 -12.72 -3.65 -1.74
C ARG A 2 -11.80 -4.18 -0.66
N ILE A 3 -10.48 -4.03 -0.84
CA ILE A 3 -9.47 -4.48 0.10
C ILE A 3 -8.50 -3.34 0.44
N LEU A 4 -8.26 -3.10 1.72
CA LEU A 4 -7.23 -2.18 2.18
C LEU A 4 -5.92 -2.95 2.34
N VAL A 5 -4.91 -2.62 1.55
CA VAL A 5 -3.64 -3.34 1.53
C VAL A 5 -2.66 -2.68 2.50
N ASN A 6 -2.02 -3.50 3.34
CA ASN A 6 -1.04 -3.03 4.31
C ASN A 6 0.26 -2.59 3.61
N THR A 7 0.92 -1.58 4.17
CA THR A 7 2.22 -1.06 3.69
C THR A 7 3.26 -2.17 3.46
N ASN A 8 3.37 -3.15 4.36
CA ASN A 8 4.38 -4.20 4.23
C ASN A 8 4.15 -5.07 2.99
N VAL A 9 2.90 -5.40 2.64
CA VAL A 9 2.58 -6.18 1.44
C VAL A 9 3.02 -5.44 0.17
N ILE A 10 2.87 -4.11 0.15
CA ILE A 10 3.34 -3.30 -0.97
C ILE A 10 4.86 -3.26 -1.03
N LEU A 11 5.54 -3.15 0.11
CA LEU A 11 7.00 -3.23 0.14
C LEU A 11 7.51 -4.61 -0.29
N ASP A 12 6.80 -5.68 0.05
CA ASP A 12 7.17 -7.03 -0.33
C ASP A 12 7.10 -7.21 -1.86
N LEU A 13 6.12 -6.57 -2.51
CA LEU A 13 6.05 -6.50 -3.97
C LEU A 13 7.17 -5.62 -4.57
N LEU A 14 7.29 -4.36 -4.11
CA LEU A 14 8.17 -3.37 -4.74
C LEU A 14 9.65 -3.67 -4.55
N LEU A 15 10.01 -4.32 -3.45
CA LEU A 15 11.40 -4.65 -3.09
C LEU A 15 11.71 -6.14 -3.20
N ASP A 16 10.79 -6.94 -3.73
CA ASP A 16 10.94 -8.39 -3.87
C ASP A 16 11.33 -9.08 -2.55
N ARG A 17 10.62 -8.77 -1.45
CA ARG A 17 10.96 -9.28 -0.12
C ARG A 17 10.36 -10.66 0.11
N GLU A 18 11.22 -11.65 0.23
CA GLU A 18 10.85 -12.99 0.66
C GLU A 18 10.47 -13.04 2.16
N PRO A 19 9.54 -13.92 2.57
CA PRO A 19 8.90 -14.98 1.78
C PRO A 19 7.61 -14.55 1.05
N PHE A 20 7.21 -13.29 1.13
CA PHE A 20 5.86 -12.86 0.76
C PHE A 20 5.76 -12.17 -0.61
N SER A 21 6.89 -11.91 -1.28
CA SER A 21 6.93 -11.28 -2.62
C SER A 21 5.96 -11.92 -3.60
N ASN A 22 6.02 -13.25 -3.75
CA ASN A 22 5.13 -13.99 -4.65
C ASN A 22 3.65 -13.85 -4.30
N HIS A 23 3.32 -13.89 -3.00
CA HIS A 23 1.93 -13.72 -2.55
C HIS A 23 1.42 -12.30 -2.78
N ALA A 24 2.26 -11.29 -2.56
CA ALA A 24 1.96 -9.91 -2.89
C ALA A 24 1.71 -9.76 -4.39
N GLY A 25 2.57 -10.32 -5.25
CA GLY A 25 2.39 -10.32 -6.71
C GLY A 25 1.04 -10.91 -7.15
N ILE A 26 0.62 -12.03 -6.56
CA ILE A 26 -0.68 -12.65 -6.84
C ILE A 26 -1.84 -11.73 -6.46
N LEU A 27 -1.78 -11.12 -5.27
CA LEU A 27 -2.81 -10.19 -4.79
C LEU A 27 -2.93 -8.97 -5.73
N ILE A 28 -1.81 -8.34 -6.06
CA ILE A 28 -1.80 -7.15 -6.91
C ILE A 28 -2.24 -7.49 -8.33
N SER A 29 -1.92 -8.68 -8.85
CA SER A 29 -2.46 -9.14 -10.15
C SER A 29 -3.98 -9.23 -10.16
N GLN A 30 -4.64 -9.58 -9.04
CA GLN A 30 -6.11 -9.56 -8.99
C GLN A 30 -6.67 -8.14 -9.02
N ILE A 31 -5.96 -7.17 -8.45
CA ILE A 31 -6.33 -5.75 -8.48
C ILE A 31 -6.16 -5.21 -9.90
N GLU A 32 -5.01 -5.46 -10.53
CA GLU A 32 -4.71 -5.07 -11.92
C GLU A 32 -5.74 -5.64 -12.91
N LYS A 33 -6.17 -6.88 -12.72
CA LYS A 33 -7.22 -7.53 -13.54
C LYS A 33 -8.64 -7.01 -13.26
N GLY A 34 -8.80 -6.04 -12.37
CA GLY A 34 -10.10 -5.47 -11.99
C GLY A 34 -11.00 -6.40 -11.19
N LYS A 35 -10.48 -7.53 -10.68
CA LYS A 35 -11.26 -8.48 -9.86
C LYS A 35 -11.42 -7.99 -8.41
N LEU A 36 -10.46 -7.20 -7.94
CA LEU A 36 -10.48 -6.55 -6.63
C LEU A 36 -10.27 -5.05 -6.80
N THR A 37 -10.91 -4.26 -5.96
CA THR A 37 -10.58 -2.84 -5.83
C THR A 37 -9.57 -2.70 -4.69
N GLY A 38 -8.34 -2.35 -5.03
CA GLY A 38 -7.27 -2.10 -4.07
C GLY A 38 -7.37 -0.70 -3.46
N LEU A 39 -7.20 -0.61 -2.14
CA LEU A 39 -7.04 0.65 -1.44
C LEU A 39 -5.71 0.71 -0.70
N LEU A 40 -5.15 1.92 -0.62
CA LEU A 40 -4.03 2.25 0.26
C LEU A 40 -4.41 3.42 1.17
N CYS A 41 -4.00 3.38 2.44
CA CYS A 41 -4.08 4.54 3.30
C CYS A 41 -3.21 5.68 2.73
N ALA A 42 -3.67 6.92 2.83
CA ALA A 42 -2.87 8.08 2.43
C ALA A 42 -1.48 8.12 3.11
N THR A 43 -1.39 7.65 4.36
CA THR A 43 -0.11 7.54 5.09
C THR A 43 0.83 6.50 4.47
N THR A 44 0.31 5.38 3.96
CA THR A 44 1.09 4.33 3.29
C THR A 44 1.87 4.89 2.11
N ILE A 45 1.29 5.80 1.33
CA ILE A 45 1.98 6.46 0.20
C ILE A 45 3.23 7.20 0.66
N THR A 46 3.10 8.04 1.70
CA THR A 46 4.25 8.79 2.23
C THR A 46 5.30 7.88 2.86
N THR A 47 4.88 6.80 3.52
CA THR A 47 5.79 5.82 4.11
C THR A 47 6.58 5.06 3.04
N ILE A 48 5.91 4.58 1.99
CA ILE A 48 6.57 3.90 0.87
C ILE A 48 7.57 4.84 0.21
N TYR A 49 7.18 6.08 -0.08
CA TYR A 49 8.09 7.07 -0.67
C TYR A 49 9.37 7.21 0.16
N TYR A 50 9.22 7.40 1.47
CA TYR A 50 10.36 7.53 2.39
C TYR A 50 11.25 6.29 2.38
N LEU A 51 10.66 5.10 2.46
CA LEU A 51 11.43 3.84 2.54
C LEU A 51 12.13 3.51 1.22
N ILE A 52 11.45 3.64 0.08
CA ILE A 52 12.06 3.37 -1.24
C ILE A 52 13.13 4.42 -1.55
N SER A 53 12.89 5.70 -1.28
CA SER A 53 13.88 6.76 -1.56
C SER A 53 15.15 6.61 -0.72
N LYS A 54 15.04 6.04 0.48
CA LYS A 54 16.17 5.76 1.37
C LYS A 54 16.92 4.49 0.99
N SER A 55 16.22 3.44 0.57
CA SER A 55 16.82 2.13 0.26
C SER A 55 17.36 2.04 -1.17
N LEU A 56 16.74 2.74 -2.12
CA LEU A 56 17.10 2.70 -3.54
C LEU A 56 17.45 4.11 -4.03
N SER A 57 16.46 4.88 -4.49
CA SER A 57 16.63 6.27 -4.92
C SER A 57 15.30 6.99 -4.99
N LYS A 58 15.33 8.33 -5.01
CA LYS A 58 14.13 9.16 -5.22
C LYS A 58 13.40 8.81 -6.52
N ARG A 59 14.16 8.55 -7.60
CA ARG A 59 13.58 8.20 -8.91
C ARG A 59 12.78 6.90 -8.85
N GLU A 60 13.29 5.88 -8.15
CA GLU A 60 12.55 4.62 -8.00
C GLU A 60 11.35 4.78 -7.06
N ALA A 61 11.42 5.70 -6.09
CA ALA A 61 10.27 6.07 -5.26
C ALA A 61 9.17 6.74 -6.10
N ASP A 62 9.52 7.72 -6.94
CA ASP A 62 8.56 8.39 -7.83
C ASP A 62 7.85 7.39 -8.76
N LYS A 63 8.60 6.51 -9.42
CA LYS A 63 8.03 5.42 -10.24
C LYS A 63 7.11 4.49 -9.45
N SER A 64 7.49 4.16 -8.21
CA SER A 64 6.67 3.33 -7.35
C SER A 64 5.34 4.02 -7.05
N LEU A 65 5.35 5.31 -6.77
CA LEU A 65 4.13 6.09 -6.52
C LEU A 65 3.24 6.16 -7.76
N ASP A 66 3.81 6.39 -8.95
CA ASP A 66 3.06 6.39 -10.21
C ASP A 66 2.33 5.05 -10.43
N LEU A 67 3.04 3.94 -10.21
CA LEU A 67 2.45 2.60 -10.26
C LEU A 67 1.30 2.46 -9.26
N LEU A 68 1.51 2.84 -7.99
CA LEU A 68 0.49 2.72 -6.96
C LEU A 68 -0.74 3.58 -7.25
N PHE A 69 -0.57 4.80 -7.76
CA PHE A 69 -1.69 5.67 -8.13
C PHE A 69 -2.47 5.14 -9.35
N SER A 70 -1.82 4.40 -10.25
CA SER A 70 -2.50 3.76 -11.38
C SER A 70 -3.35 2.54 -10.98
N LEU A 71 -3.00 1.87 -9.88
CA LEU A 71 -3.61 0.60 -9.46
C LEU A 71 -4.56 0.72 -8.26
N PHE A 72 -4.38 1.70 -7.40
CA PHE A 72 -5.06 1.78 -6.10
C PHE A 72 -5.87 3.06 -5.94
N GLU A 73 -7.03 2.93 -5.28
CA GLU A 73 -7.71 4.08 -4.68
C GLU A 73 -6.98 4.50 -3.38
N ILE A 74 -6.92 5.80 -3.12
CA ILE A 74 -6.33 6.30 -1.87
C ILE A 74 -7.43 6.55 -0.84
N ALA A 75 -7.38 5.80 0.25
CA ALA A 75 -8.26 6.00 1.40
C ALA A 75 -7.82 7.26 2.18
N PRO A 76 -8.68 8.29 2.26
CA PRO A 76 -8.35 9.52 2.95
C PRO A 76 -8.26 9.28 4.45
N VAL A 77 -7.26 9.90 5.08
CA VAL A 77 -7.08 9.87 6.54
C VAL A 77 -7.25 11.30 7.05
N ASN A 78 -8.22 11.50 7.92
CA ASN A 78 -8.49 12.79 8.56
C ASN A 78 -8.68 12.59 10.07
N ARG A 79 -8.90 13.70 10.80
CA ARG A 79 -9.09 13.68 12.27
C ARG A 79 -10.18 12.69 12.69
N ILE A 80 -11.33 12.71 12.03
CA ILE A 80 -12.49 11.87 12.39
C ILE A 80 -12.14 10.38 12.24
N VAL A 81 -11.47 10.01 11.14
CA VAL A 81 -11.01 8.63 10.91
C VAL A 81 -10.06 8.19 12.03
N LEU A 82 -9.11 9.04 12.41
CA LEU A 82 -8.13 8.73 13.45
C LEU A 82 -8.74 8.62 14.85
N GLU A 83 -9.64 9.54 15.21
CA GLU A 83 -10.37 9.50 16.48
C GLU A 83 -11.26 8.27 16.57
N THR A 84 -11.90 7.88 15.46
CA THR A 84 -12.67 6.63 15.37
C THR A 84 -11.76 5.43 15.56
N ALA A 85 -10.63 5.37 14.84
CA ALA A 85 -9.68 4.27 14.91
C ALA A 85 -9.14 4.06 16.33
N LYS A 86 -8.82 5.15 17.05
CA LYS A 86 -8.36 5.11 18.44
C LYS A 86 -9.34 4.40 19.38
N ASN A 87 -10.64 4.51 19.12
CA ASN A 87 -11.69 3.92 19.96
C ASN A 87 -12.07 2.50 19.51
N LEU A 88 -11.50 1.99 18.41
CA LEU A 88 -11.70 0.62 17.98
C LEU A 88 -11.01 -0.34 18.95
N LYS A 89 -11.73 -1.39 19.36
CA LYS A 89 -11.17 -2.51 20.14
C LYS A 89 -10.58 -3.57 19.22
N PHE A 90 -9.82 -3.12 18.21
CA PHE A 90 -9.13 -4.04 17.30
C PHE A 90 -8.07 -4.78 18.10
N LYS A 91 -8.06 -6.11 18.01
CA LYS A 91 -6.98 -6.94 18.52
C LYS A 91 -6.10 -7.30 17.33
N ASP A 92 -4.79 -7.22 17.50
CA ASP A 92 -3.83 -7.79 16.56
C ASP A 92 -4.04 -9.30 16.43
#